data_AF-A0A014NIZ7-F1
#
_entry.id   AF-A0A014NIZ7-F1
#
_cell.length_a   1.000
_cell.length_b   1.000
_cell.length_c   1.000
_cell.angle_alpha   90.00
_cell.angle_beta   90.00
_cell.angle_gamma   90.00
#
_symmetry.space_group_name_H-M   'P 1'
#
loop_
_entity.id
_entity.type
_entity.pdbx_description
1 polymer ?
#
loop_
_entity_poly.entity_id
_entity_poly.type
_entity_poly.pdbx_seq_one_letter_code
_entity_poly.pdbx_strand_id
1 'polypeptide(L)'
;MKQPESKPSSWKQRWENWLVEGDAKKDTLAASDLAADAQWAASQQQAKGSRILLWSSLLCVLVLLIWASLGYIDEVVRGQGKVVPSRQVQVVQSLDGGVVEEILVRPGQRVDAGQVLLRLDPTRSTASLGENKAETLALKAKAARLEALATGEPFKAPDDVLKQAPNVVEMERRVWESKTQELQTAISIARDQFNQRQQELRETMANRDQAASSCSLTSEELRVTKPLLSSGAVSEVDLLRLQRDVARFCGEAKAAGAQIGRIQAAIQEAERKVQESELNARNLARVELSETRGKLSSLEQGQLALQDRVKLAEVRSPVRGTVNNLMANTVGGVVQPGKDILDIVPMDDTLLLEVQINPKDIGFLHFGQQAEVKFTAYDFAIYGGLAGKVEQIGANTITDEKGNSFYIVKVRTDRAHVGDDSRPIIPGMQAEVHILTGQRTLMQYLLKPILRAKANAFTER
;
A
#
# COMPACT_ATOMS: atom_id res chain seq x y z
N MET A 1 -164.48 -17.25 -49.24
CA MET A 1 -165.16 -15.99 -48.91
C MET A 1 -164.10 -14.92 -48.74
N LYS A 2 -164.18 -13.87 -49.56
CA LYS A 2 -163.43 -12.60 -49.54
C LYS A 2 -161.89 -12.62 -49.59
N GLN A 3 -161.44 -12.64 -50.85
CA GLN A 3 -160.65 -11.59 -51.53
C GLN A 3 -159.21 -11.27 -51.09
N PRO A 4 -158.40 -10.85 -52.08
CA PRO A 4 -157.02 -11.28 -52.23
C PRO A 4 -156.07 -10.07 -52.28
N GLU A 5 -154.78 -10.31 -52.49
CA GLU A 5 -153.81 -9.43 -53.15
C GLU A 5 -152.42 -9.95 -52.77
N SER A 6 -151.37 -9.84 -53.56
CA SER A 6 -151.19 -9.70 -54.99
C SER A 6 -149.70 -10.01 -55.19
N LYS A 7 -149.40 -10.81 -56.21
CA LYS A 7 -148.08 -10.86 -56.88
C LYS A 7 -147.72 -9.42 -57.32
N PRO A 8 -146.45 -9.04 -57.68
CA PRO A 8 -145.56 -9.96 -58.39
C PRO A 8 -144.04 -9.69 -58.30
N SER A 9 -143.31 -10.67 -58.83
CA SER A 9 -142.14 -10.51 -59.70
C SER A 9 -141.16 -9.36 -59.43
N SER A 10 -139.88 -9.69 -59.37
CA SER A 10 -139.17 -9.85 -60.64
C SER A 10 -137.79 -10.43 -60.40
N TRP A 11 -137.41 -11.28 -61.34
CA TRP A 11 -136.07 -11.69 -61.75
C TRP A 11 -134.88 -10.76 -61.39
N LYS A 12 -135.08 -9.45 -61.19
CA LYS A 12 -134.05 -8.52 -60.71
C LYS A 12 -133.57 -8.77 -59.27
N GLN A 13 -134.40 -9.32 -58.38
CA GLN A 13 -133.98 -9.72 -57.01
C GLN A 13 -133.10 -10.97 -56.97
N ARG A 14 -133.06 -11.78 -58.04
CA ARG A 14 -132.17 -12.97 -58.12
C ARG A 14 -130.73 -12.62 -58.53
N TRP A 15 -130.48 -11.41 -59.00
CA TRP A 15 -129.12 -10.91 -59.30
C TRP A 15 -128.50 -10.17 -58.10
N GLU A 16 -129.30 -9.43 -57.34
CA GLU A 16 -128.85 -8.81 -56.07
C GLU A 16 -128.58 -9.88 -54.98
N ASN A 17 -129.32 -11.00 -54.98
CA ASN A 17 -129.04 -12.13 -54.08
C ASN A 17 -127.81 -12.98 -54.46
N TRP A 18 -127.13 -12.71 -55.57
CA TRP A 18 -125.80 -13.28 -55.84
C TRP A 18 -124.66 -12.41 -55.28
N LEU A 19 -124.95 -11.14 -54.98
CA LEU A 19 -123.98 -10.16 -54.44
C LEU A 19 -124.14 -9.88 -52.95
N VAL A 20 -125.21 -10.35 -52.28
CA VAL A 20 -125.52 -9.85 -50.93
C VAL A 20 -125.72 -10.89 -49.83
N GLU A 21 -126.01 -12.19 -50.05
CA GLU A 21 -125.97 -13.11 -48.88
C GLU A 21 -125.91 -14.59 -49.26
N GLY A 22 -124.90 -15.31 -48.74
CA GLY A 22 -124.93 -16.78 -48.80
C GLY A 22 -123.65 -17.57 -48.52
N ASP A 23 -122.70 -17.08 -47.71
CA ASP A 23 -122.24 -17.83 -46.51
C ASP A 23 -121.24 -16.98 -45.73
N ALA A 24 -121.70 -16.44 -44.60
CA ALA A 24 -120.82 -15.85 -43.61
C ALA A 24 -120.12 -16.99 -42.84
N LYS A 25 -119.09 -17.59 -43.42
CA LYS A 25 -118.04 -18.23 -42.64
C LYS A 25 -116.93 -17.21 -42.44
N LYS A 26 -116.97 -16.54 -41.29
CA LYS A 26 -115.82 -15.83 -40.73
C LYS A 26 -114.72 -16.86 -40.52
N ASP A 27 -113.85 -17.04 -41.52
CA ASP A 27 -112.59 -17.74 -41.35
C ASP A 27 -111.72 -16.84 -40.49
N THR A 28 -111.74 -17.13 -39.19
CA THR A 28 -110.90 -16.54 -38.18
C THR A 28 -109.44 -16.81 -38.54
N LEU A 29 -108.79 -15.84 -39.18
CA LEU A 29 -107.34 -15.68 -39.08
C LEU A 29 -107.02 -15.48 -37.60
N ALA A 30 -106.74 -16.58 -36.91
CA ALA A 30 -106.31 -16.57 -35.54
C ALA A 30 -104.90 -15.98 -35.50
N ALA A 31 -104.75 -14.85 -34.81
CA ALA A 31 -103.45 -14.23 -34.52
C ALA A 31 -102.50 -15.15 -33.71
N SER A 32 -102.90 -16.38 -33.39
CA SER A 32 -102.11 -17.41 -32.73
C SER A 32 -101.14 -18.15 -33.66
N ASP A 33 -101.42 -18.29 -34.96
CA ASP A 33 -100.58 -19.12 -35.85
C ASP A 33 -99.31 -18.39 -36.34
N LEU A 34 -99.36 -17.07 -36.52
CA LEU A 34 -98.17 -16.26 -36.81
C LEU A 34 -97.20 -16.17 -35.62
N ALA A 35 -97.71 -16.28 -34.40
CA ALA A 35 -96.90 -16.31 -33.18
C ALA A 35 -96.21 -17.67 -32.99
N ALA A 36 -96.87 -18.77 -33.36
CA ALA A 36 -96.32 -20.12 -33.30
C ALA A 36 -95.20 -20.34 -34.34
N ASP A 37 -95.39 -19.87 -35.58
CA ASP A 37 -94.37 -19.99 -36.63
C ASP A 37 -93.13 -19.11 -36.38
N ALA A 38 -93.32 -17.92 -35.77
CA ALA A 38 -92.21 -17.05 -35.37
C ALA A 38 -91.40 -17.64 -34.20
N GLN A 39 -92.05 -18.33 -33.26
CA GLN A 39 -91.38 -19.01 -32.14
C GLN A 39 -90.64 -20.28 -32.60
N TRP A 40 -91.16 -21.00 -33.59
CA TRP A 40 -90.51 -22.20 -34.12
C TRP A 40 -89.22 -21.87 -34.89
N ALA A 41 -89.22 -20.82 -35.72
CA ALA A 41 -88.02 -20.37 -36.45
C ALA A 41 -86.90 -19.82 -35.53
N ALA A 42 -87.25 -19.16 -34.42
CA ALA A 42 -86.26 -18.63 -33.46
C ALA A 42 -85.49 -19.75 -32.71
N SER A 43 -86.13 -20.90 -32.50
CA SER A 43 -85.58 -22.00 -31.70
C SER A 43 -84.46 -22.78 -32.40
N GLN A 44 -84.45 -22.83 -33.74
CA GLN A 44 -83.50 -23.66 -34.50
C GLN A 44 -82.20 -22.92 -34.89
N GLN A 45 -82.22 -21.58 -34.94
CA GLN A 45 -81.04 -20.77 -35.27
C GLN A 45 -80.11 -20.54 -34.05
N GLN A 46 -80.60 -20.72 -32.83
CA GLN A 46 -79.83 -20.53 -31.59
C GLN A 46 -78.82 -21.64 -31.26
N ALA A 47 -78.89 -22.82 -31.90
CA ALA A 47 -78.06 -23.97 -31.48
C ALA A 47 -76.66 -24.06 -32.14
N LYS A 48 -76.43 -23.43 -33.31
CA LYS A 48 -75.13 -23.48 -34.01
C LYS A 48 -74.25 -22.24 -33.77
N GLY A 49 -74.84 -21.04 -33.73
CA GLY A 49 -74.10 -19.79 -33.47
C GLY A 49 -73.61 -19.66 -32.02
N SER A 50 -74.42 -20.12 -31.05
CA SER A 50 -74.05 -20.13 -29.63
C SER A 50 -72.84 -21.03 -29.36
N ARG A 51 -72.73 -22.18 -30.04
CA ARG A 51 -71.59 -23.08 -29.90
C ARG A 51 -70.30 -22.43 -30.40
N ILE A 52 -70.31 -21.76 -31.54
CA ILE A 52 -69.11 -21.08 -32.08
C ILE A 52 -68.67 -19.93 -31.16
N LEU A 53 -69.59 -19.15 -30.62
CA LEU A 53 -69.29 -18.11 -29.62
C LEU A 53 -68.75 -18.69 -28.31
N LEU A 54 -69.30 -19.84 -27.86
CA LEU A 54 -68.79 -20.54 -26.68
C LEU A 54 -67.38 -21.11 -26.89
N TRP A 55 -67.12 -21.76 -28.03
CA TRP A 55 -65.80 -22.32 -28.34
C TRP A 55 -64.75 -21.24 -28.61
N SER A 56 -65.10 -20.11 -29.24
CA SER A 56 -64.18 -18.98 -29.43
C SER A 56 -63.89 -18.24 -28.12
N SER A 57 -64.90 -18.08 -27.25
CA SER A 57 -64.70 -17.57 -25.89
C SER A 57 -63.80 -18.51 -25.07
N LEU A 58 -64.05 -19.82 -25.13
CA LEU A 58 -63.23 -20.84 -24.45
C LEU A 58 -61.79 -20.84 -24.97
N LEU A 59 -61.58 -20.73 -26.28
CA LEU A 59 -60.26 -20.60 -26.89
C LEU A 59 -59.56 -19.31 -26.45
N CYS A 60 -60.27 -18.18 -26.43
CA CYS A 60 -59.71 -16.90 -25.97
C CYS A 60 -59.28 -16.96 -24.50
N VAL A 61 -60.09 -17.58 -23.64
CA VAL A 61 -59.75 -17.83 -22.24
C VAL A 61 -58.53 -18.74 -22.14
N LEU A 62 -58.47 -19.83 -22.90
CA LEU A 62 -57.31 -20.71 -22.94
C LEU A 62 -56.03 -19.99 -23.38
N VAL A 63 -56.10 -19.15 -24.42
CA VAL A 63 -54.96 -18.35 -24.89
C VAL A 63 -54.52 -17.34 -23.82
N LEU A 64 -55.45 -16.66 -23.14
CA LEU A 64 -55.12 -15.76 -22.04
C LEU A 64 -54.52 -16.50 -20.84
N LEU A 65 -55.00 -17.70 -20.52
CA LEU A 65 -54.44 -18.53 -19.44
C LEU A 65 -53.03 -19.00 -19.79
N ILE A 66 -52.79 -19.41 -21.04
CA ILE A 66 -51.46 -19.77 -21.54
C ILE A 66 -50.54 -18.54 -21.50
N TRP A 67 -50.97 -17.40 -22.01
CA TRP A 67 -50.19 -16.16 -21.98
C TRP A 67 -49.88 -15.70 -20.55
N ALA A 68 -50.86 -15.74 -19.65
CA ALA A 68 -50.67 -15.42 -18.24
C ALA A 68 -49.73 -16.41 -17.52
N SER A 69 -49.61 -17.64 -18.03
CA SER A 69 -48.65 -18.63 -17.53
C SER A 69 -47.23 -18.45 -18.08
N LEU A 70 -47.06 -17.82 -19.26
CA LEU A 70 -45.75 -17.53 -19.87
C LEU A 70 -45.24 -16.11 -19.56
N GLY A 71 -46.13 -15.17 -19.23
CA GLY A 71 -45.76 -13.79 -18.94
C GLY A 71 -45.18 -13.64 -17.53
N TYR A 72 -43.90 -13.30 -17.45
CA TYR A 72 -43.19 -13.02 -16.21
C TYR A 72 -43.32 -11.55 -15.79
N ILE A 73 -43.52 -11.33 -14.50
CA ILE A 73 -43.52 -10.02 -13.83
C ILE A 73 -42.44 -10.06 -12.75
N ASP A 74 -41.59 -9.05 -12.73
CA ASP A 74 -40.55 -8.91 -11.72
C ASP A 74 -41.16 -8.56 -10.35
N GLU A 75 -40.75 -9.31 -9.33
CA GLU A 75 -41.05 -9.01 -7.93
C GLU A 75 -39.91 -8.17 -7.37
N VAL A 76 -40.24 -6.96 -6.91
CA VAL A 76 -39.26 -6.00 -6.39
C VAL A 76 -39.53 -5.65 -4.94
N VAL A 77 -38.47 -5.66 -4.14
CA VAL A 77 -38.47 -5.08 -2.79
C VAL A 77 -37.91 -3.67 -2.89
N ARG A 78 -38.64 -2.70 -2.33
CA ARG A 78 -38.24 -1.29 -2.34
C ARG A 78 -37.60 -0.93 -1.01
N GLY A 79 -36.46 -0.27 -1.06
CA GLY A 79 -35.78 0.27 0.10
C GLY A 79 -35.29 1.69 -0.14
N GLN A 80 -35.18 2.46 0.95
CA GLN A 80 -34.58 3.80 0.90
C GLN A 80 -33.10 3.67 1.22
N GLY A 81 -32.24 4.13 0.31
CA GLY A 81 -30.80 4.05 0.41
C GLY A 81 -30.12 5.40 0.54
N LYS A 82 -28.96 5.39 1.19
CA LYS A 82 -28.03 6.52 1.23
C LYS A 82 -26.71 6.11 0.61
N VAL A 83 -26.13 6.97 -0.22
CA VAL A 83 -24.79 6.76 -0.78
C VAL A 83 -23.78 6.90 0.34
N VAL A 84 -23.02 5.84 0.57
CA VAL A 84 -21.88 5.84 1.47
C VAL A 84 -20.59 5.73 0.66
N PRO A 85 -19.48 6.29 1.14
CA PRO A 85 -18.18 6.04 0.54
C PRO A 85 -17.93 4.53 0.44
N SER A 86 -17.45 4.08 -0.72
CA SER A 86 -17.02 2.69 -0.96
C SER A 86 -15.94 2.21 0.02
N ARG A 87 -15.11 3.15 0.49
CA ARG A 87 -14.07 2.96 1.50
C ARG A 87 -14.31 3.91 2.66
N GLN A 88 -13.91 3.51 3.86
CA GLN A 88 -13.96 4.39 5.01
C GLN A 88 -13.20 5.71 4.76
N VAL A 89 -13.70 6.79 5.35
CA VAL A 89 -13.04 8.10 5.33
C VAL A 89 -11.60 7.95 5.83
N GLN A 90 -10.65 8.46 5.06
CA GLN A 90 -9.23 8.38 5.37
C GLN A 90 -8.84 9.61 6.19
N VAL A 91 -8.45 9.39 7.44
CA VAL A 91 -7.98 10.45 8.33
C VAL A 91 -6.48 10.61 8.11
N VAL A 92 -6.05 11.81 7.71
CA VAL A 92 -4.64 12.14 7.53
C VAL A 92 -4.13 12.82 8.79
N GLN A 93 -3.09 12.23 9.40
CA GLN A 93 -2.48 12.70 10.65
C GLN A 93 -1.05 13.17 10.42
N SER A 94 -0.54 14.04 11.29
CA SER A 94 0.89 14.37 11.32
C SER A 94 1.62 13.39 12.24
N LEU A 95 2.66 12.71 11.74
CA LEU A 95 3.46 11.84 12.60
C LEU A 95 4.31 12.63 13.59
N ASP A 96 5.06 13.62 13.10
CA ASP A 96 6.04 14.39 13.88
C ASP A 96 5.50 15.70 14.47
N GLY A 97 4.35 16.17 13.98
CA GLY A 97 3.85 17.51 14.27
C GLY A 97 4.73 18.61 13.66
N GLY A 98 4.34 19.87 13.87
CA GLY A 98 5.09 21.01 13.35
C GLY A 98 4.26 22.29 13.29
N VAL A 99 4.91 23.37 12.85
CA VAL A 99 4.23 24.64 12.54
C VAL A 99 3.72 24.56 11.11
N VAL A 100 2.46 24.89 10.88
CA VAL A 100 1.88 24.93 9.53
C VAL A 100 2.47 26.12 8.78
N GLU A 101 3.23 25.87 7.72
CA GLU A 101 3.81 26.89 6.85
C GLU A 101 2.82 27.29 5.76
N GLU A 102 2.19 26.31 5.12
CA GLU A 102 1.27 26.54 4.00
C GLU A 102 0.17 25.47 3.94
N ILE A 103 -1.05 25.90 3.62
CA ILE A 103 -2.21 25.02 3.39
C ILE A 103 -2.58 25.13 1.91
N LEU A 104 -2.41 24.03 1.15
CA LEU A 104 -2.56 24.01 -0.31
C LEU A 104 -3.95 23.56 -0.76
N VAL A 105 -4.79 23.11 0.17
CA VAL A 105 -6.12 22.56 -0.13
C VAL A 105 -7.23 23.24 0.65
N ARG A 106 -8.45 23.15 0.10
CA ARG A 106 -9.67 23.67 0.73
C ARG A 106 -10.70 22.56 0.94
N PRO A 107 -11.57 22.66 1.96
CA PRO A 107 -12.72 21.77 2.09
C PRO A 107 -13.56 21.74 0.80
N GLY A 108 -13.96 20.55 0.37
CA GLY A 108 -14.68 20.31 -0.89
C GLY A 108 -13.80 20.19 -2.14
N GLN A 109 -12.49 20.41 -2.05
CA GLN A 109 -11.58 20.26 -3.18
C GLN A 109 -11.27 18.79 -3.47
N ARG A 110 -11.24 18.42 -4.76
CA ARG A 110 -10.76 17.12 -5.22
C ARG A 110 -9.24 17.08 -5.18
N VAL A 111 -8.70 15.98 -4.67
CA VAL A 111 -7.26 15.72 -4.54
C VAL A 111 -6.89 14.37 -5.14
N ASP A 112 -5.72 14.31 -5.76
CA ASP A 112 -5.14 13.07 -6.28
C ASP A 112 -4.26 12.38 -5.24
N ALA A 113 -4.03 11.08 -5.43
CA ALA A 113 -3.08 10.33 -4.60
C ALA A 113 -1.66 10.91 -4.77
N GLY A 114 -0.98 11.17 -3.64
CA GLY A 114 0.36 11.76 -3.58
C GLY A 114 0.41 13.28 -3.65
N GLN A 115 -0.73 13.96 -3.91
CA GLN A 115 -0.80 15.42 -3.92
C GLN A 115 -0.50 15.99 -2.52
N VAL A 116 0.31 17.06 -2.47
CA VAL A 116 0.62 17.78 -1.22
C VAL A 116 -0.61 18.55 -0.76
N LEU A 117 -1.00 18.34 0.49
CA LEU A 117 -2.19 18.93 1.12
C LEU A 117 -1.83 20.12 1.99
N LEU A 118 -0.79 19.95 2.83
CA LEU A 118 -0.17 21.05 3.56
C LEU A 118 1.34 20.85 3.69
N ARG A 119 2.01 21.92 4.07
CA ARG A 119 3.44 21.94 4.37
C ARG A 119 3.62 22.41 5.80
N LEU A 120 4.39 21.64 6.55
CA LEU A 120 4.93 22.01 7.85
C LEU A 120 6.31 22.63 7.65
N ASP A 121 6.68 23.58 8.51
CA ASP A 121 7.98 24.24 8.49
C ASP A 121 9.12 23.19 8.62
N PRO A 122 9.92 22.96 7.56
CA PRO A 122 10.95 21.92 7.56
C PRO A 122 12.26 22.41 8.19
N THR A 123 12.36 23.65 8.67
CA THR A 123 13.62 24.28 9.11
C THR A 123 14.35 23.45 10.17
N ARG A 124 13.64 22.93 11.16
CA ARG A 124 14.24 22.09 12.22
C ARG A 124 14.74 20.74 11.67
N SER A 125 13.91 20.06 10.89
CA SER A 125 14.25 18.75 10.32
C SER A 125 15.41 18.84 9.31
N THR A 126 15.41 19.90 8.49
CA THR A 126 16.48 20.17 7.52
C THR A 126 17.78 20.57 8.19
N ALA A 127 17.74 21.35 9.29
CA ALA A 127 18.91 21.65 10.09
C ALA A 127 19.55 20.38 10.67
N SER A 128 18.76 19.49 11.29
CA SER A 128 19.27 18.21 11.82
C SER A 128 19.83 17.29 10.72
N LEU A 129 19.18 17.24 9.55
CA LEU A 129 19.71 16.50 8.40
C LEU A 129 21.01 17.12 7.87
N GLY A 130 21.11 18.45 7.87
CA GLY A 130 22.30 19.20 7.47
C GLY A 130 23.48 18.93 8.40
N GLU A 131 23.24 18.96 9.71
CA GLU A 131 24.23 18.60 10.75
C GLU A 131 24.74 17.18 10.57
N ASN A 132 23.83 16.20 10.48
CA ASN A 132 24.19 14.79 10.25
C ASN A 132 24.98 14.59 8.94
N LYS A 133 24.60 15.28 7.86
CA LYS A 133 25.34 15.25 6.58
C LYS A 133 26.75 15.83 6.73
N ALA A 134 26.89 16.98 7.39
CA ALA A 134 28.19 17.60 7.62
C ALA A 134 29.11 16.70 8.45
N GLU A 135 28.59 16.08 9.51
CA GLU A 135 29.33 15.13 10.34
C GLU A 135 29.72 13.87 9.54
N THR A 136 28.81 13.33 8.74
CA THR A 136 29.08 12.17 7.87
C THR A 136 30.22 12.47 6.89
N LEU A 137 30.20 13.64 6.23
CA LEU A 137 31.26 14.05 5.30
C LEU A 137 32.61 14.22 6.02
N ALA A 138 32.61 14.79 7.23
CA ALA A 138 33.81 14.92 8.05
C ALA A 138 34.38 13.55 8.45
N LEU A 139 33.54 12.61 8.90
CA LEU A 139 33.99 11.27 9.24
C LEU A 139 34.45 10.46 8.03
N LYS A 140 33.86 10.65 6.84
CA LYS A 140 34.34 10.03 5.60
C LYS A 140 35.75 10.51 5.23
N ALA A 141 35.99 11.81 5.31
CA ALA A 141 37.33 12.37 5.07
C ALA A 141 38.35 11.82 6.07
N LYS A 142 37.97 11.82 7.36
CA LYS A 142 38.79 11.26 8.45
C LYS A 142 39.08 9.77 8.25
N ALA A 143 38.08 8.98 7.86
CA ALA A 143 38.25 7.56 7.58
C ALA A 143 39.24 7.31 6.43
N ALA A 144 39.14 8.08 5.34
CA ALA A 144 40.07 7.99 4.22
C ALA A 144 41.52 8.36 4.64
N ARG A 145 41.69 9.38 5.49
CA ARG A 145 43.00 9.69 6.10
C ARG A 145 43.55 8.54 6.93
N LEU A 146 42.73 7.98 7.82
CA LEU A 146 43.16 6.89 8.71
C LEU A 146 43.48 5.61 7.94
N GLU A 147 42.75 5.33 6.86
CA GLU A 147 43.05 4.24 5.95
C GLU A 147 44.38 4.42 5.23
N ALA A 148 44.67 5.64 4.76
CA ALA A 148 45.97 6.00 4.20
C ALA A 148 47.11 5.79 5.23
N LEU A 149 46.93 6.22 6.48
CA LEU A 149 47.91 6.00 7.56
C LEU A 149 48.09 4.52 7.94
N ALA A 150 47.02 3.73 7.93
CA ALA A 150 47.06 2.31 8.26
C ALA A 150 47.76 1.46 7.17
N THR A 151 47.58 1.83 5.91
CA THR A 151 48.14 1.11 4.75
C THR A 151 49.53 1.63 4.37
N GLY A 152 49.81 2.91 4.62
CA GLY A 152 50.99 3.61 4.11
C GLY A 152 50.80 4.19 2.71
N GLU A 153 49.58 4.16 2.17
CA GLU A 153 49.24 4.77 0.88
C GLU A 153 49.06 6.29 1.01
N PRO A 154 49.20 7.05 -0.10
CA PRO A 154 48.89 8.48 -0.09
C PRO A 154 47.41 8.73 0.15
N PHE A 155 47.10 9.81 0.87
CA PHE A 155 45.72 10.23 1.11
C PHE A 155 44.99 10.54 -0.21
N LYS A 156 43.91 9.78 -0.46
CA LYS A 156 42.99 10.00 -1.58
C LYS A 156 41.64 10.43 -1.01
N ALA A 157 41.21 11.64 -1.37
CA ALA A 157 39.93 12.17 -0.93
C ALA A 157 38.78 11.45 -1.65
N PRO A 158 37.71 11.05 -0.93
CA PRO A 158 36.49 10.56 -1.57
C PRO A 158 35.82 11.63 -2.45
N ASP A 159 35.31 11.24 -3.62
CA ASP A 159 34.71 12.16 -4.61
C ASP A 159 33.48 12.91 -4.07
N ASP A 160 32.69 12.26 -3.22
CA ASP A 160 31.49 12.83 -2.61
C ASP A 160 31.84 13.96 -1.64
N VAL A 161 32.90 13.78 -0.85
CA VAL A 161 33.40 14.80 0.08
C VAL A 161 34.11 15.92 -0.67
N LEU A 162 34.90 15.61 -1.70
CA LEU A 162 35.62 16.62 -2.48
C LEU A 162 34.68 17.65 -3.12
N LYS A 163 33.50 17.20 -3.58
CA LYS A 163 32.47 18.07 -4.18
C LYS A 163 31.70 18.89 -3.14
N GLN A 164 31.38 18.30 -1.98
CA GLN A 164 30.48 18.91 -1.00
C GLN A 164 31.20 19.73 0.09
N ALA A 165 32.40 19.31 0.49
CA ALA A 165 33.14 19.87 1.61
C ALA A 165 34.66 19.91 1.33
N PRO A 166 35.12 20.69 0.32
CA PRO A 166 36.54 20.76 -0.06
C PRO A 166 37.45 21.29 1.06
N ASN A 167 36.93 22.18 1.91
CA ASN A 167 37.62 22.69 3.10
C ASN A 167 37.97 21.61 4.11
N VAL A 168 37.07 20.63 4.31
CA VAL A 168 37.30 19.48 5.22
C VAL A 168 38.38 18.56 4.66
N VAL A 169 38.37 18.33 3.34
CA VAL A 169 39.40 17.53 2.67
C VAL A 169 40.79 18.15 2.84
N GLU A 170 40.91 19.46 2.66
CA GLU A 170 42.17 20.18 2.83
C GLU A 170 42.68 20.14 4.27
N MET A 171 41.77 20.28 5.25
CA MET A 171 42.11 20.13 6.66
C MET A 171 42.66 18.71 6.96
N GLU A 172 41.98 17.66 6.50
CA GLU A 172 42.41 16.27 6.70
C GLU A 172 43.72 15.96 5.96
N ARG A 173 43.96 16.57 4.79
CA ARG A 173 45.23 16.47 4.06
C ARG A 173 46.39 16.99 4.90
N ARG A 174 46.24 18.17 5.52
CA ARG A 174 47.29 18.73 6.41
C ARG A 174 47.55 17.85 7.63
N VAL A 175 46.50 17.26 8.21
CA VAL A 175 46.64 16.31 9.32
C VAL A 175 47.38 15.05 8.87
N TRP A 176 47.06 14.53 7.68
CA TRP A 176 47.77 13.39 7.07
C TRP A 176 49.26 13.67 6.87
N GLU A 177 49.61 14.82 6.28
CA GLU A 177 50.99 15.25 6.06
C GLU A 177 51.75 15.35 7.39
N SER A 178 51.16 16.02 8.40
CA SER A 178 51.75 16.14 9.73
C SER A 178 51.98 14.79 10.39
N LYS A 179 51.01 13.86 10.32
CA LYS A 179 51.12 12.53 10.92
C LYS A 179 52.13 11.64 10.20
N THR A 180 52.23 11.79 8.89
CA THR A 180 53.23 11.07 8.08
C THR A 180 54.64 11.56 8.42
N GLN A 181 54.83 12.88 8.57
CA GLN A 181 56.09 13.47 8.99
C GLN A 181 56.50 13.01 10.41
N GLU A 182 55.54 12.94 11.34
CA GLU A 182 55.76 12.44 12.70
C GLU A 182 56.24 10.98 12.68
N LEU A 183 55.58 10.12 11.90
CA LEU A 183 55.97 8.72 11.72
C LEU A 183 57.37 8.60 11.12
N GLN A 184 57.66 9.33 10.04
CA GLN A 184 58.98 9.32 9.40
C GLN A 184 60.08 9.77 10.36
N THR A 185 59.80 10.78 11.18
CA THR A 185 60.73 11.26 12.21
C THR A 185 60.98 10.17 13.26
N ALA A 186 59.94 9.52 13.78
CA ALA A 186 60.10 8.43 14.73
C ALA A 186 60.92 7.25 14.17
N ILE A 187 60.65 6.87 12.91
CA ILE A 187 61.42 5.83 12.21
C ILE A 187 62.88 6.26 12.04
N SER A 188 63.14 7.51 11.67
CA SER A 188 64.51 8.01 11.48
C SER A 188 65.32 7.95 12.79
N ILE A 189 64.72 8.34 13.92
CA ILE A 189 65.37 8.27 15.24
C ILE A 189 65.70 6.82 15.61
N ALA A 190 64.76 5.89 15.40
CA ALA A 190 65.00 4.47 15.66
C ALA A 190 66.09 3.89 14.72
N ARG A 191 66.13 4.34 13.46
CA ARG A 191 67.15 3.94 12.48
C ARG A 191 68.53 4.46 12.87
N ASP A 192 68.63 5.69 13.38
CA ASP A 192 69.88 6.27 13.85
C ASP A 192 70.44 5.52 15.05
N GLN A 193 69.58 5.12 16.00
CA GLN A 193 69.97 4.25 17.11
C GLN A 193 70.50 2.90 16.62
N PHE A 194 69.83 2.28 15.64
CA PHE A 194 70.32 1.05 15.00
C PHE A 194 71.70 1.24 14.35
N ASN A 195 71.89 2.32 13.59
CA ASN A 195 73.17 2.65 12.95
C ASN A 195 74.28 2.91 13.99
N GLN A 196 73.96 3.57 15.10
CA GLN A 196 74.89 3.80 16.21
C GLN A 196 75.38 2.47 16.81
N ARG A 197 74.46 1.50 17.04
CA ARG A 197 74.82 0.16 17.52
C ARG A 197 75.66 -0.63 16.52
N GLN A 198 75.39 -0.48 15.22
CA GLN A 198 76.26 -1.08 14.19
C GLN A 198 77.66 -0.48 14.20
N GLN A 199 77.79 0.82 14.44
CA GLN A 199 79.10 1.46 14.57
C GLN A 199 79.86 0.95 15.79
N GLU A 200 79.17 0.84 16.94
CA GLU A 200 79.72 0.26 18.18
C GLU A 200 80.22 -1.18 17.96
N LEU A 201 79.48 -1.98 17.18
CA LEU A 201 79.91 -3.33 16.79
C LEU A 201 81.18 -3.30 15.94
N ARG A 202 81.25 -2.43 14.92
CA ARG A 202 82.43 -2.32 14.05
C ARG A 202 83.68 -1.93 14.85
N GLU A 203 83.55 -0.98 15.77
CA GLU A 203 84.64 -0.58 16.67
C GLU A 203 85.09 -1.74 17.57
N THR A 204 84.13 -2.46 18.18
CA THR A 204 84.44 -3.59 19.06
C THR A 204 85.08 -4.75 18.29
N MET A 205 84.66 -5.00 17.05
CA MET A 205 85.28 -6.00 16.17
C MET A 205 86.74 -5.64 15.86
N ALA A 206 87.01 -4.38 15.51
CA ALA A 206 88.39 -3.93 15.28
C ALA A 206 89.27 -4.10 16.53
N ASN A 207 88.74 -3.76 17.71
CA ASN A 207 89.45 -3.97 18.99
C ASN A 207 89.72 -5.45 19.27
N ARG A 208 88.74 -6.32 19.00
CA ARG A 208 88.87 -7.77 19.13
C ARG A 208 89.94 -8.32 18.18
N ASP A 209 89.95 -7.88 16.93
CA ASP A 209 90.91 -8.35 15.91
C ASP A 209 92.33 -7.85 16.20
N GLN A 210 92.48 -6.62 16.69
CA GLN A 210 93.76 -6.10 17.18
C GLN A 210 94.28 -6.92 18.37
N ALA A 211 93.45 -7.16 19.39
CA ALA A 211 93.84 -7.96 20.56
C ALA A 211 94.13 -9.42 20.20
N ALA A 212 93.36 -10.00 19.27
CA ALA A 212 93.59 -11.36 18.77
C ALA A 212 94.91 -11.48 18.01
N SER A 213 95.24 -10.48 17.19
CA SER A 213 96.52 -10.41 16.48
C SER A 213 97.69 -10.33 17.46
N SER A 214 97.61 -9.45 18.46
CA SER A 214 98.62 -9.36 19.55
C SER A 214 98.75 -10.67 20.33
N CYS A 215 97.63 -11.29 20.72
CA CYS A 215 97.61 -12.59 21.38
C CYS A 215 98.33 -13.66 20.54
N SER A 216 98.08 -13.71 19.22
CA SER A 216 98.71 -14.68 18.32
C SER A 216 100.22 -14.49 18.19
N LEU A 217 100.68 -13.24 18.01
CA LEU A 217 102.09 -12.90 17.87
C LEU A 217 102.87 -13.17 19.17
N THR A 218 102.34 -12.74 20.31
CA THR A 218 103.00 -12.97 21.62
C THR A 218 102.96 -14.45 22.02
N SER A 219 101.91 -15.19 21.65
CA SER A 219 101.86 -16.65 21.87
C SER A 219 102.91 -17.39 21.06
N GLU A 220 103.12 -16.96 19.82
CA GLU A 220 104.14 -17.49 18.94
C GLU A 220 105.56 -17.18 19.45
N GLU A 221 105.79 -15.94 19.89
CA GLU A 221 107.03 -15.52 20.56
C GLU A 221 107.30 -16.38 21.80
N LEU A 222 106.28 -16.64 22.62
CA LEU A 222 106.39 -17.51 23.79
C LEU A 222 106.74 -18.95 23.39
N ARG A 223 106.13 -19.47 22.31
CA ARG A 223 106.37 -20.83 21.82
C ARG A 223 107.82 -21.03 21.37
N VAL A 224 108.39 -20.04 20.68
CA VAL A 224 109.80 -20.08 20.22
C VAL A 224 110.78 -19.82 21.35
N THR A 225 110.44 -18.95 22.31
CA THR A 225 111.33 -18.56 23.41
C THR A 225 111.40 -19.60 24.53
N LYS A 226 110.29 -20.31 24.81
CA LYS A 226 110.20 -21.32 25.88
C LYS A 226 111.31 -22.39 25.87
N PRO A 227 111.69 -23.03 24.73
CA PRO A 227 112.78 -24.00 24.72
C PRO A 227 114.16 -23.37 25.02
N LEU A 228 114.36 -22.08 24.73
CA LEU A 228 115.66 -21.39 24.93
C LEU A 228 116.05 -21.24 26.41
N LEU A 229 115.09 -21.35 27.33
CA LEU A 229 115.33 -21.39 28.76
C LEU A 229 116.20 -22.60 29.15
N SER A 230 115.98 -23.76 28.52
CA SER A 230 116.73 -25.00 28.80
C SER A 230 118.22 -24.90 28.40
N SER A 231 118.53 -24.08 27.41
CA SER A 231 119.90 -23.75 26.98
C SER A 231 120.51 -22.57 27.74
N GLY A 232 119.78 -21.95 28.69
CA GLY A 232 120.24 -20.78 29.46
C GLY A 232 120.32 -19.47 28.66
N ALA A 233 119.76 -19.41 27.45
CA ALA A 233 119.87 -18.26 26.56
C ALA A 233 118.86 -17.13 26.86
N VAL A 234 117.89 -17.38 27.74
CA VAL A 234 116.84 -16.43 28.16
C VAL A 234 116.57 -16.60 29.66
N SER A 235 116.21 -15.51 30.34
CA SER A 235 115.84 -15.48 31.78
C SER A 235 114.43 -16.00 32.04
N GLU A 236 114.24 -16.71 33.17
CA GLU A 236 112.92 -17.14 33.64
C GLU A 236 111.95 -15.96 33.87
N VAL A 237 112.47 -14.80 34.28
CA VAL A 237 111.67 -13.57 34.47
C VAL A 237 111.08 -13.07 33.16
N ASP A 238 111.83 -13.17 32.06
CA ASP A 238 111.36 -12.77 30.73
C ASP A 238 110.30 -13.73 30.21
N LEU A 239 110.43 -15.03 30.48
CA LEU A 239 109.40 -16.02 30.15
C LEU A 239 108.09 -15.76 30.93
N LEU A 240 108.17 -15.44 32.23
CA LEU A 240 107.00 -15.11 33.04
C LEU A 240 106.33 -13.79 32.61
N ARG A 241 107.11 -12.80 32.16
CA ARG A 241 106.59 -11.58 31.54
C ARG A 241 105.80 -11.91 30.27
N LEU A 242 106.39 -12.70 29.38
CA LEU A 242 105.77 -13.07 28.12
C LEU A 242 104.50 -13.91 28.32
N GLN A 243 104.49 -14.82 29.29
CA GLN A 243 103.28 -15.55 29.71
C GLN A 243 102.17 -14.61 30.21
N ARG A 244 102.49 -13.59 31.01
CA ARG A 244 101.51 -12.58 31.44
C ARG A 244 100.97 -11.78 30.27
N ASP A 245 101.82 -11.41 29.31
CA ASP A 245 101.38 -10.66 28.12
C ASP A 245 100.46 -11.51 27.22
N VAL A 246 100.78 -12.80 27.01
CA VAL A 246 99.87 -13.74 26.36
C VAL A 246 98.52 -13.80 27.08
N ALA A 247 98.53 -14.03 28.40
CA ALA A 247 97.31 -14.11 29.19
C ALA A 247 96.48 -12.82 29.11
N ARG A 248 97.14 -11.65 29.12
CA ARG A 248 96.51 -10.33 28.99
C ARG A 248 95.86 -10.15 27.62
N PHE A 249 96.62 -10.25 26.53
CA PHE A 249 96.09 -10.01 25.18
C PHE A 249 95.03 -11.03 24.77
N CYS A 250 95.23 -12.31 25.11
CA CYS A 250 94.23 -13.33 24.83
C CYS A 250 92.97 -13.16 25.70
N GLY A 251 93.13 -12.65 26.94
CA GLY A 251 92.02 -12.25 27.80
C GLY A 251 91.23 -11.07 27.23
N GLU A 252 91.92 -10.02 26.77
CA GLU A 252 91.33 -8.85 26.10
C GLU A 252 90.55 -9.26 24.83
N ALA A 253 91.11 -10.14 23.99
CA ALA A 253 90.45 -10.66 22.80
C ALA A 253 89.16 -11.43 23.14
N LYS A 254 89.20 -12.28 24.18
CA LYS A 254 88.01 -13.02 24.66
C LYS A 254 86.96 -12.08 25.26
N ALA A 255 87.37 -11.08 26.02
CA ALA A 255 86.48 -10.07 26.59
C ALA A 255 85.77 -9.26 25.50
N ALA A 256 86.51 -8.79 24.49
CA ALA A 256 85.94 -8.13 23.33
C ALA A 256 85.02 -9.05 22.51
N GLY A 257 85.37 -10.35 22.41
CA GLY A 257 84.50 -11.37 21.81
C GLY A 257 83.16 -11.53 22.55
N ALA A 258 83.17 -11.56 23.88
CA ALA A 258 81.94 -11.58 24.68
C ALA A 258 81.13 -10.28 24.52
N GLN A 259 81.81 -9.14 24.37
CA GLN A 259 81.16 -7.85 24.12
C GLN A 259 80.42 -7.81 22.79
N ILE A 260 80.99 -8.37 21.73
CA ILE A 260 80.36 -8.48 20.40
C ILE A 260 79.00 -9.16 20.51
N GLY A 261 78.90 -10.27 21.26
CA GLY A 261 77.63 -10.98 21.46
C GLY A 261 76.56 -10.11 22.13
N ARG A 262 76.95 -9.28 23.12
CA ARG A 262 76.03 -8.32 23.76
C ARG A 262 75.55 -7.23 22.80
N ILE A 263 76.46 -6.67 22.00
CA ILE A 263 76.11 -5.61 21.04
C ILE A 263 75.23 -6.17 19.92
N GLN A 264 75.49 -7.39 19.42
CA GLN A 264 74.63 -8.04 18.42
C GLN A 264 73.19 -8.21 18.91
N ALA A 265 72.99 -8.59 20.18
CA ALA A 265 71.67 -8.65 20.78
C ALA A 265 71.00 -7.26 20.84
N ALA A 266 71.76 -6.22 21.18
CA ALA A 266 71.28 -4.83 21.20
C ALA A 266 70.94 -4.29 19.78
N ILE A 267 71.67 -4.72 18.75
CA ILE A 267 71.34 -4.39 17.34
C ILE A 267 70.00 -5.03 16.96
N GLN A 268 69.79 -6.30 17.31
CA GLN A 268 68.53 -7.00 17.05
C GLN A 268 67.35 -6.35 17.79
N GLU A 269 67.58 -5.84 19.00
CA GLU A 269 66.59 -5.05 19.74
C GLU A 269 66.29 -3.71 19.04
N ALA A 270 67.32 -2.96 18.62
CA ALA A 270 67.15 -1.70 17.90
C ALA A 270 66.43 -1.89 16.55
N GLU A 271 66.72 -2.98 15.83
CA GLU A 271 66.01 -3.33 14.60
C GLU A 271 64.52 -3.58 14.83
N ARG A 272 64.18 -4.35 15.88
CA ARG A 272 62.79 -4.55 16.30
C ARG A 272 62.13 -3.22 16.68
N LYS A 273 62.86 -2.28 17.30
CA LYS A 273 62.34 -0.95 17.64
C LYS A 273 61.92 -0.16 16.41
N VAL A 274 62.67 -0.24 15.31
CA VAL A 274 62.29 0.39 14.03
C VAL A 274 60.96 -0.16 13.53
N GLN A 275 60.79 -1.48 13.51
CA GLN A 275 59.54 -2.12 13.09
C GLN A 275 58.38 -1.81 14.05
N GLU A 276 58.64 -1.78 15.35
CA GLU A 276 57.67 -1.46 16.38
C GLU A 276 57.11 -0.04 16.20
N SER A 277 57.95 0.95 15.89
CA SER A 277 57.51 2.34 15.63
C SER A 277 56.49 2.41 14.48
N GLU A 278 56.72 1.66 13.40
CA GLU A 278 55.80 1.60 12.27
C GLU A 278 54.50 0.86 12.62
N LEU A 279 54.61 -0.31 13.26
CA LEU A 279 53.46 -1.12 13.65
C LEU A 279 52.55 -0.39 14.65
N ASN A 280 53.13 0.31 15.61
CA ASN A 280 52.37 1.09 16.60
C ASN A 280 51.55 2.19 15.90
N ALA A 281 52.15 2.94 14.98
CA ALA A 281 51.43 3.98 14.24
C ALA A 281 50.28 3.39 13.38
N ARG A 282 50.54 2.29 12.66
CA ARG A 282 49.52 1.61 11.86
C ARG A 282 48.40 1.04 12.72
N ASN A 283 48.72 0.45 13.87
CA ASN A 283 47.73 -0.11 14.79
C ASN A 283 46.84 0.97 15.40
N LEU A 284 47.42 2.09 15.83
CA LEU A 284 46.65 3.25 16.31
C LEU A 284 45.70 3.76 15.24
N ALA A 285 46.17 3.91 14.00
CA ALA A 285 45.33 4.31 12.87
C ALA A 285 44.18 3.30 12.60
N ARG A 286 44.44 1.99 12.71
CA ARG A 286 43.42 0.95 12.53
C ARG A 286 42.34 0.97 13.61
N VAL A 287 42.73 1.18 14.86
CA VAL A 287 41.77 1.29 15.98
C VAL A 287 40.87 2.51 15.77
N GLU A 288 41.46 3.68 15.51
CA GLU A 288 40.70 4.90 15.26
C GLU A 288 39.83 4.79 14.00
N LEU A 289 40.30 4.09 12.96
CA LEU A 289 39.54 3.80 11.75
C LEU A 289 38.31 2.94 12.04
N SER A 290 38.45 1.90 12.86
CA SER A 290 37.34 1.03 13.25
C SER A 290 36.26 1.80 13.99
N GLU A 291 36.65 2.64 14.96
CA GLU A 291 35.72 3.50 15.69
C GLU A 291 35.03 4.52 14.77
N THR A 292 35.80 5.14 13.87
CA THR A 292 35.29 6.12 12.89
C THR A 292 34.29 5.45 11.94
N ARG A 293 34.58 4.25 11.43
CA ARG A 293 33.66 3.47 10.58
C ARG A 293 32.41 3.04 11.34
N GLY A 294 32.53 2.66 12.60
CA GLY A 294 31.37 2.35 13.45
C GLY A 294 30.43 3.55 13.62
N LYS A 295 30.98 4.73 13.92
CA LYS A 295 30.21 5.98 13.99
C LYS A 295 29.60 6.36 12.65
N LEU A 296 30.36 6.27 11.57
CA LEU A 296 29.89 6.55 10.22
C LEU A 296 28.69 5.66 9.85
N SER A 297 28.79 4.36 10.08
CA SER A 297 27.70 3.42 9.82
C SER A 297 26.45 3.77 10.64
N SER A 298 26.59 4.20 11.90
CA SER A 298 25.46 4.64 12.72
C SER A 298 24.82 5.92 12.19
N LEU A 299 25.62 6.90 11.77
CA LEU A 299 25.12 8.16 11.22
C LEU A 299 24.43 7.96 9.87
N GLU A 300 24.96 7.11 9.00
CA GLU A 300 24.36 6.77 7.71
C GLU A 300 22.99 6.09 7.88
N GLN A 301 22.84 5.21 8.87
CA GLN A 301 21.54 4.63 9.22
C GLN A 301 20.57 5.69 9.77
N GLY A 302 21.04 6.56 10.69
CA GLY A 302 20.24 7.66 11.23
C GLY A 302 19.83 8.69 10.17
N GLN A 303 20.64 8.86 9.13
CA GLN A 303 20.38 9.78 8.04
C GLN A 303 19.09 9.43 7.29
N LEU A 304 18.79 8.14 7.11
CA LEU A 304 17.55 7.70 6.46
C LEU A 304 16.31 8.17 7.23
N ALA A 305 16.33 8.04 8.56
CA ALA A 305 15.25 8.50 9.42
C ALA A 305 15.09 10.04 9.37
N LEU A 306 16.21 10.78 9.36
CA LEU A 306 16.18 12.24 9.22
C LEU A 306 15.66 12.69 7.85
N GLN A 307 16.02 11.99 6.77
CA GLN A 307 15.48 12.26 5.44
C GLN A 307 13.97 11.99 5.38
N ASP A 308 13.50 10.92 6.02
CA ASP A 308 12.07 10.64 6.11
C ASP A 308 11.32 11.72 6.87
N ARG A 309 11.87 12.18 8.00
CA ARG A 309 11.31 13.30 8.77
C ARG A 309 11.22 14.61 7.96
N VAL A 310 12.18 14.88 7.08
CA VAL A 310 12.11 16.02 6.15
C VAL A 310 11.01 15.80 5.10
N LYS A 311 10.85 14.58 4.57
CA LYS A 311 9.77 14.26 3.62
C LYS A 311 8.39 14.39 4.25
N LEU A 312 8.24 13.95 5.51
CA LEU A 312 6.99 14.01 6.27
C LEU A 312 6.58 15.44 6.68
N ALA A 313 7.46 16.43 6.50
CA ALA A 313 7.06 17.84 6.59
C ALA A 313 6.03 18.20 5.51
N GLU A 314 6.04 17.52 4.36
CA GLU A 314 5.00 17.63 3.35
C GLU A 314 3.94 16.54 3.54
N VAL A 315 2.76 16.94 4.01
CA VAL A 315 1.65 16.00 4.21
C VAL A 315 0.95 15.77 2.88
N ARG A 316 0.91 14.50 2.44
CA ARG A 316 0.37 14.09 1.13
C ARG A 316 -0.88 13.24 1.27
N SER A 317 -1.73 13.26 0.25
CA SER A 317 -2.92 12.41 0.20
C SER A 317 -2.55 10.95 -0.06
N PRO A 318 -3.02 9.98 0.75
CA PRO A 318 -2.81 8.56 0.47
C PRO A 318 -3.69 8.04 -0.67
N VAL A 319 -4.81 8.71 -0.97
CA VAL A 319 -5.83 8.26 -1.93
C VAL A 319 -6.33 9.42 -2.78
N ARG A 320 -6.91 9.12 -3.95
CA ARG A 320 -7.71 10.09 -4.69
C ARG A 320 -9.05 10.27 -4.00
N GLY A 321 -9.46 11.52 -3.76
CA GLY A 321 -10.68 11.80 -3.00
C GLY A 321 -11.09 13.26 -2.98
N THR A 322 -12.11 13.57 -2.17
CA THR A 322 -12.51 14.95 -1.86
C THR A 322 -12.20 15.24 -0.39
N VAL A 323 -11.62 16.40 -0.10
CA VAL A 323 -11.36 16.84 1.27
C VAL A 323 -12.68 17.17 1.95
N ASN A 324 -13.02 16.47 3.03
CA ASN A 324 -14.27 16.68 3.76
C ASN A 324 -14.14 17.82 4.77
N ASN A 325 -13.18 17.70 5.69
CA ASN A 325 -12.95 18.68 6.73
C ASN A 325 -11.46 18.94 6.90
N LEU A 326 -11.10 20.20 7.17
CA LEU A 326 -9.74 20.65 7.44
C LEU A 326 -9.68 21.11 8.90
N MET A 327 -9.09 20.29 9.76
CA MET A 327 -8.94 20.60 11.19
C MET A 327 -7.77 21.56 11.44
N ALA A 328 -6.68 21.43 10.67
CA ALA A 328 -5.54 22.34 10.70
C ALA A 328 -5.73 23.48 9.70
N ASN A 329 -6.54 24.48 10.05
CA ASN A 329 -6.92 25.58 9.15
C ASN A 329 -6.15 26.90 9.35
N THR A 330 -5.24 26.95 10.34
CA THR A 330 -4.51 28.18 10.69
C THR A 330 -3.05 28.09 10.24
N VAL A 331 -2.66 28.93 9.29
CA VAL A 331 -1.24 29.13 8.92
C VAL A 331 -0.49 29.75 10.10
N GLY A 332 0.69 29.21 10.43
CA GLY A 332 1.44 29.54 11.64
C GLY A 332 0.96 28.83 12.90
N GLY A 333 -0.15 28.08 12.82
CA GLY A 333 -0.63 27.23 13.91
C GLY A 333 0.28 26.02 14.15
N VAL A 334 0.26 25.48 15.38
CA VAL A 334 1.04 24.29 15.75
C VAL A 334 0.16 23.05 15.70
N VAL A 335 0.61 22.02 14.98
CA VAL A 335 0.00 20.69 14.94
C VAL A 335 0.79 19.75 15.85
N GLN A 336 0.10 19.06 16.73
CA GLN A 336 0.71 18.07 17.62
C GLN A 336 0.97 16.74 16.89
N PRO A 337 2.01 15.98 17.30
CA PRO A 337 2.23 14.62 16.81
C PRO A 337 1.00 13.72 17.02
N GLY A 338 0.66 12.93 16.03
CA GLY A 338 -0.49 12.02 16.01
C GLY A 338 -1.85 12.71 15.88
N LYS A 339 -1.90 14.04 15.70
CA LYS A 339 -3.17 14.76 15.58
C LYS A 339 -3.71 14.74 14.16
N ASP A 340 -5.03 14.57 14.06
CA ASP A 340 -5.79 14.66 12.82
C ASP A 340 -5.66 16.05 12.19
N ILE A 341 -5.30 16.06 10.92
CA ILE A 341 -5.12 17.29 10.13
C ILE A 341 -6.36 17.51 9.28
N LEU A 342 -6.78 16.48 8.55
CA LEU A 342 -7.91 16.52 7.62
C LEU A 342 -8.44 15.14 7.31
N ASP A 343 -9.67 15.12 6.79
CA ASP A 343 -10.37 13.92 6.37
C ASP A 343 -10.56 13.90 4.85
N ILE A 344 -10.26 12.77 4.22
CA ILE A 344 -10.43 12.56 2.79
C ILE A 344 -11.47 11.48 2.55
N VAL A 345 -12.48 11.81 1.76
CA VAL A 345 -13.47 10.84 1.30
C VAL A 345 -12.99 10.27 -0.03
N PRO A 346 -12.65 8.97 -0.11
CA PRO A 346 -12.16 8.36 -1.34
C PRO A 346 -13.19 8.47 -2.45
N MET A 347 -12.72 8.80 -3.66
CA MET A 347 -13.55 8.78 -4.87
C MET A 347 -13.17 7.51 -5.64
N ASP A 348 -14.05 6.51 -5.60
CA ASP A 348 -13.92 5.29 -6.41
C ASP A 348 -14.93 5.31 -7.56
N ASP A 349 -14.70 4.48 -8.58
CA ASP A 349 -15.53 4.38 -9.79
C ASP A 349 -16.85 3.62 -9.57
N THR A 350 -17.06 3.08 -8.36
CA THR A 350 -18.29 2.35 -7.97
C THR A 350 -18.82 2.92 -6.65
N LEU A 351 -20.13 3.08 -6.55
CA LEU A 351 -20.78 3.60 -5.34
C LEU A 351 -21.36 2.46 -4.52
N LEU A 352 -21.26 2.57 -3.20
CA LEU A 352 -21.88 1.68 -2.24
C LEU A 352 -23.08 2.40 -1.61
N LEU A 353 -24.24 1.76 -1.60
CA LEU A 353 -25.45 2.31 -1.02
C LEU A 353 -25.86 1.47 0.20
N GLU A 354 -26.11 2.12 1.31
CA GLU A 354 -26.75 1.51 2.47
C GLU A 354 -28.25 1.69 2.35
N VAL A 355 -28.95 0.60 2.06
CA VAL A 355 -30.39 0.54 1.81
C VAL A 355 -31.10 0.00 3.04
N GLN A 356 -32.09 0.75 3.52
CA GLN A 356 -32.98 0.36 4.59
C GLN A 356 -34.13 -0.46 4.02
N ILE A 357 -34.25 -1.71 4.46
CA ILE A 357 -35.29 -2.66 4.04
C ILE A 357 -36.18 -3.00 5.24
N ASN A 358 -37.48 -3.14 4.98
CA ASN A 358 -38.45 -3.55 6.00
C ASN A 358 -38.17 -4.99 6.48
N PRO A 359 -38.21 -5.30 7.79
CA PRO A 359 -38.02 -6.66 8.32
C PRO A 359 -38.93 -7.72 7.69
N LYS A 360 -40.10 -7.33 7.17
CA LYS A 360 -41.02 -8.26 6.50
C LYS A 360 -40.47 -8.81 5.17
N ASP A 361 -39.57 -8.08 4.52
CA ASP A 361 -39.09 -8.38 3.16
C ASP A 361 -37.69 -9.00 3.14
N ILE A 362 -37.02 -9.10 4.31
CA ILE A 362 -35.64 -9.61 4.42
C ILE A 362 -35.48 -11.07 3.98
N GLY A 363 -36.52 -11.89 4.19
CA GLY A 363 -36.49 -13.31 3.86
C GLY A 363 -36.39 -13.63 2.35
N PHE A 364 -36.58 -12.62 1.49
CA PHE A 364 -36.48 -12.76 0.04
C PHE A 364 -35.14 -12.24 -0.53
N LEU A 365 -34.30 -11.64 0.31
CA LEU A 365 -33.05 -11.03 -0.10
C LEU A 365 -31.87 -11.99 0.00
N HIS A 366 -31.05 -12.02 -1.04
CA HIS A 366 -29.86 -12.88 -1.12
C HIS A 366 -28.67 -12.12 -1.73
N PHE A 367 -27.46 -12.57 -1.40
CA PHE A 367 -26.24 -12.04 -1.99
C PHE A 367 -26.26 -12.17 -3.53
N GLY A 368 -25.84 -11.12 -4.22
CA GLY A 368 -25.71 -11.08 -5.68
C GLY A 368 -26.98 -10.77 -6.48
N GLN A 369 -28.13 -10.54 -5.82
CA GLN A 369 -29.35 -10.11 -6.50
C GLN A 369 -29.16 -8.78 -7.22
N GLN A 370 -29.77 -8.64 -8.40
CA GLN A 370 -29.76 -7.39 -9.15
C GLN A 370 -30.65 -6.37 -8.47
N ALA A 371 -30.21 -5.13 -8.46
CA ALA A 371 -30.92 -3.99 -7.89
C ALA A 371 -30.86 -2.82 -8.87
N GLU A 372 -31.97 -2.10 -8.99
CA GLU A 372 -32.06 -0.86 -9.74
C GLU A 372 -32.05 0.32 -8.74
N VAL A 373 -31.07 1.20 -8.87
CA VAL A 373 -30.84 2.34 -7.98
C VAL A 373 -31.31 3.62 -8.65
N LYS A 374 -32.28 4.30 -8.04
CA LYS A 374 -32.88 5.55 -8.53
C LYS A 374 -32.52 6.69 -7.59
N PHE A 375 -31.64 7.60 -8.03
CA PHE A 375 -31.20 8.71 -7.19
C PHE A 375 -32.27 9.79 -7.11
N THR A 376 -32.63 10.22 -5.91
CA THR A 376 -33.70 11.22 -5.73
C THR A 376 -33.29 12.61 -6.22
N ALA A 377 -31.98 12.87 -6.31
CA ALA A 377 -31.42 14.13 -6.81
C ALA A 377 -31.54 14.30 -8.33
N TYR A 378 -31.84 13.24 -9.08
CA TYR A 378 -31.95 13.25 -10.53
C TYR A 378 -33.31 12.69 -10.98
N ASP A 379 -33.88 13.26 -12.04
CA ASP A 379 -35.16 12.78 -12.56
C ASP A 379 -35.01 11.40 -13.24
N PHE A 380 -35.48 10.36 -12.58
CA PHE A 380 -35.37 8.97 -13.05
C PHE A 380 -36.10 8.72 -14.37
N ALA A 381 -37.14 9.49 -14.70
CA ALA A 381 -37.87 9.32 -15.95
C ALA A 381 -37.04 9.78 -17.16
N ILE A 382 -36.09 10.69 -16.94
CA ILE A 382 -35.22 11.26 -17.97
C ILE A 382 -33.89 10.51 -18.05
N TYR A 383 -33.30 10.18 -16.90
CA TYR A 383 -31.92 9.67 -16.83
C TYR A 383 -31.81 8.16 -16.53
N GLY A 384 -32.92 7.50 -16.20
CA GLY A 384 -32.95 6.09 -15.83
C GLY A 384 -32.34 5.79 -14.46
N GLY A 385 -32.36 4.52 -14.07
CA GLY A 385 -31.70 4.00 -12.87
C GLY A 385 -30.32 3.42 -13.15
N LEU A 386 -29.48 3.31 -12.11
CA LEU A 386 -28.23 2.56 -12.18
C LEU A 386 -28.45 1.10 -11.78
N ALA A 387 -27.90 0.20 -12.59
CA ALA A 387 -27.79 -1.20 -12.20
C ALA A 387 -26.78 -1.36 -11.05
N GLY A 388 -27.14 -2.19 -10.08
CA GLY A 388 -26.29 -2.58 -8.97
C GLY A 388 -26.58 -4.01 -8.51
N LYS A 389 -25.78 -4.48 -7.56
CA LYS A 389 -25.88 -5.83 -6.99
C LYS A 389 -25.83 -5.77 -5.47
N VAL A 390 -26.61 -6.64 -4.82
CA VAL A 390 -26.56 -6.81 -3.37
C VAL A 390 -25.23 -7.44 -2.98
N GLU A 391 -24.41 -6.71 -2.21
CA GLU A 391 -23.09 -7.16 -1.76
C GLU A 391 -23.12 -7.66 -0.32
N GLN A 392 -23.94 -7.06 0.55
CA GLN A 392 -24.00 -7.49 1.95
C GLN A 392 -25.40 -7.27 2.52
N ILE A 393 -25.86 -8.22 3.32
CA ILE A 393 -27.12 -8.11 4.07
C ILE A 393 -26.76 -8.09 5.55
N GLY A 394 -27.25 -7.08 6.28
CA GLY A 394 -27.02 -6.95 7.72
C GLY A 394 -27.59 -8.13 8.49
N ALA A 395 -26.85 -8.62 9.49
CA ALA A 395 -27.25 -9.79 10.28
C ALA A 395 -28.33 -9.48 11.33
N ASN A 396 -28.58 -8.20 11.63
CA ASN A 396 -29.54 -7.79 12.64
C ASN A 396 -30.30 -6.52 12.22
N THR A 397 -31.45 -6.31 12.85
CA THR A 397 -32.28 -5.12 12.67
C THR A 397 -31.71 -3.95 13.47
N ILE A 398 -31.72 -2.76 12.88
CA ILE A 398 -31.41 -1.49 13.55
C ILE A 398 -32.71 -0.71 13.72
N THR A 399 -32.87 -0.08 14.88
CA THR A 399 -34.05 0.73 15.21
C THR A 399 -33.69 2.21 15.14
N ASP A 400 -34.45 2.97 14.37
CA ASP A 400 -34.31 4.44 14.29
C ASP A 400 -34.72 5.11 15.62
N GLU A 401 -34.37 6.37 15.79
CA GLU A 401 -34.85 7.24 16.90
C GLU A 401 -36.39 7.31 16.94
N LYS A 402 -37.05 7.03 15.82
CA LYS A 402 -38.52 6.99 15.66
C LYS A 402 -39.15 5.64 16.00
N GLY A 403 -38.38 4.65 16.45
CA GLY A 403 -38.87 3.31 16.81
C GLY A 403 -39.14 2.38 15.62
N ASN A 404 -38.79 2.77 14.40
CA ASN A 404 -38.93 1.93 13.22
C ASN A 404 -37.72 1.00 13.07
N SER A 405 -37.98 -0.28 12.92
CA SER A 405 -36.98 -1.34 12.76
C SER A 405 -36.72 -1.63 11.28
N PHE A 406 -35.46 -1.61 10.84
CA PHE A 406 -35.04 -1.92 9.46
C PHE A 406 -33.75 -2.73 9.39
N TYR A 407 -33.56 -3.48 8.30
CA TYR A 407 -32.29 -4.12 7.98
C TYR A 407 -31.48 -3.22 7.04
N ILE A 408 -30.17 -3.13 7.27
CA ILE A 408 -29.26 -2.45 6.35
C ILE A 408 -28.73 -3.46 5.32
N VAL A 409 -28.95 -3.16 4.05
CA VAL A 409 -28.46 -3.94 2.92
C VAL A 409 -27.55 -3.06 2.09
N LYS A 410 -26.32 -3.53 1.84
CA LYS A 410 -25.34 -2.82 1.02
C LYS A 410 -25.46 -3.24 -0.44
N VAL A 411 -25.71 -2.26 -1.29
CA VAL A 411 -25.86 -2.45 -2.74
C VAL A 411 -24.74 -1.70 -3.45
N ARG A 412 -23.95 -2.40 -4.26
CA ARG A 412 -22.88 -1.81 -5.07
C ARG A 412 -23.38 -1.55 -6.47
N THR A 413 -23.14 -0.35 -6.98
CA THR A 413 -23.45 0.02 -8.38
C THR A 413 -22.33 -0.39 -9.32
N ASP A 414 -22.66 -0.67 -10.58
CA ASP A 414 -21.67 -1.01 -11.60
C ASP A 414 -20.87 0.20 -12.10
N ARG A 415 -21.41 1.43 -11.92
CA ARG A 415 -20.79 2.71 -12.33
C ARG A 415 -21.10 3.80 -11.32
N ALA A 416 -20.29 4.86 -11.27
CA ALA A 416 -20.47 6.01 -10.36
C ALA A 416 -21.22 7.22 -10.96
N HIS A 417 -21.69 7.15 -12.21
CA HIS A 417 -22.32 8.26 -12.92
C HIS A 417 -23.69 7.87 -13.51
N VAL A 418 -24.65 8.79 -13.46
CA VAL A 418 -25.99 8.62 -14.05
C VAL A 418 -26.01 9.34 -15.40
N GLY A 419 -26.35 8.64 -16.48
CA GLY A 419 -26.46 9.23 -17.82
C GLY A 419 -25.10 9.42 -18.51
N ASP A 420 -24.98 10.51 -19.28
CA ASP A 420 -23.74 10.93 -19.96
C ASP A 420 -22.82 11.63 -18.94
N ASP A 421 -21.50 11.37 -18.99
CA ASP A 421 -20.40 11.57 -18.02
C ASP A 421 -20.28 12.88 -17.16
N SER A 422 -21.30 13.74 -17.09
CA SER A 422 -21.26 15.08 -16.48
C SER A 422 -21.88 15.21 -15.08
N ARG A 423 -22.40 14.14 -14.47
CA ARG A 423 -23.19 14.22 -13.22
C ARG A 423 -22.63 13.31 -12.12
N PRO A 424 -21.70 13.82 -11.29
CA PRO A 424 -21.12 13.05 -10.21
C PRO A 424 -22.14 12.80 -9.10
N ILE A 425 -22.15 11.59 -8.57
CA ILE A 425 -22.89 11.25 -7.34
C ILE A 425 -21.93 11.42 -6.15
N ILE A 426 -22.37 12.15 -5.13
CA ILE A 426 -21.56 12.45 -3.96
C ILE A 426 -22.08 11.62 -2.77
N PRO A 427 -21.19 11.08 -1.90
CA PRO A 427 -21.60 10.46 -0.65
C PRO A 427 -22.53 11.37 0.15
N GLY A 428 -23.61 10.79 0.68
CA GLY A 428 -24.66 11.53 1.38
C GLY A 428 -25.96 11.70 0.59
N MET A 429 -25.95 11.51 -0.74
CA MET A 429 -27.18 11.53 -1.55
C MET A 429 -28.14 10.39 -1.16
N GLN A 430 -29.44 10.64 -1.28
CA GLN A 430 -30.48 9.63 -1.08
C GLN A 430 -30.86 8.98 -2.42
N ALA A 431 -31.22 7.71 -2.37
CA ALA A 431 -31.68 6.94 -3.52
C ALA A 431 -32.79 5.97 -3.11
N GLU A 432 -33.70 5.67 -4.01
CA GLU A 432 -34.64 4.56 -3.87
C GLU A 432 -34.05 3.35 -4.60
N VAL A 433 -33.95 2.21 -3.92
CA VAL A 433 -33.36 0.99 -4.47
C VAL A 433 -34.42 -0.09 -4.59
N HIS A 434 -34.57 -0.62 -5.80
CA HIS A 434 -35.50 -1.68 -6.13
C HIS A 434 -34.70 -2.97 -6.34
N ILE A 435 -34.77 -3.89 -5.38
CA ILE A 435 -34.04 -5.16 -5.43
C ILE A 435 -34.96 -6.22 -6.06
N LEU A 436 -34.50 -6.86 -7.13
CA LEU A 436 -35.24 -7.93 -7.81
C LEU A 436 -35.11 -9.23 -7.01
N THR A 437 -36.20 -9.66 -6.38
CA THR A 437 -36.23 -10.85 -5.50
C THR A 437 -36.74 -12.11 -6.21
N GLY A 438 -37.38 -11.97 -7.37
CA GLY A 438 -37.80 -13.10 -8.19
C GLY A 438 -38.67 -12.68 -9.37
N GLN A 439 -39.09 -13.65 -10.16
CA GLN A 439 -40.04 -13.47 -11.25
C GLN A 439 -41.24 -14.37 -11.01
N ARG A 440 -42.45 -13.81 -11.14
CA ARG A 440 -43.70 -14.56 -11.03
C ARG A 440 -44.48 -14.46 -12.31
N THR A 441 -45.24 -15.50 -12.63
CA THR A 441 -46.14 -15.43 -13.78
C THR A 441 -47.39 -14.61 -13.43
N LEU A 442 -47.99 -13.96 -14.43
CA LEU A 442 -49.23 -13.19 -14.25
C LEU A 442 -50.35 -14.05 -13.63
N MET A 443 -50.40 -15.34 -13.99
CA MET A 443 -51.30 -16.34 -13.39
C MET A 443 -51.09 -16.46 -11.87
N GLN A 444 -49.85 -16.58 -11.42
CA GLN A 444 -49.53 -16.69 -9.98
C GLN A 444 -49.87 -15.41 -9.22
N TYR A 445 -49.72 -14.24 -9.85
CA TYR A 445 -50.11 -12.96 -9.26
C TYR A 445 -51.63 -12.87 -9.05
N LEU A 446 -52.42 -13.23 -10.07
CA LEU A 446 -53.89 -13.20 -10.03
C LEU A 446 -54.48 -14.23 -9.05
N LEU A 447 -53.87 -15.42 -8.94
CA LEU A 447 -54.33 -16.48 -8.03
C LEU A 447 -53.89 -16.30 -6.57
N LYS A 448 -52.94 -15.39 -6.27
CA LYS A 448 -52.42 -15.15 -4.91
C LYS A 448 -53.50 -14.86 -3.85
N PRO A 449 -54.55 -14.05 -4.09
CA PRO A 449 -55.60 -13.78 -3.10
C PRO A 449 -56.43 -15.02 -2.79
N ILE A 450 -56.74 -15.82 -3.82
CA ILE A 450 -57.53 -17.06 -3.70
C ILE A 450 -56.73 -18.11 -2.93
N LEU A 451 -55.43 -18.25 -3.23
CA LEU A 451 -54.53 -19.17 -2.54
C LEU A 451 -54.29 -18.76 -1.08
N ARG A 452 -54.14 -17.46 -0.80
CA ARG A 452 -54.03 -16.94 0.59
C ARG A 452 -55.32 -17.17 1.39
N ALA A 453 -56.49 -16.92 0.79
CA ALA A 453 -57.77 -17.15 1.45
C ALA A 453 -57.97 -18.63 1.79
N LYS A 454 -57.66 -19.56 0.86
CA LYS A 454 -57.72 -21.00 1.12
C LYS A 454 -56.76 -21.46 2.23
N ALA A 455 -55.53 -20.93 2.24
CA ALA A 455 -54.53 -21.27 3.25
C ALA A 455 -54.91 -20.76 4.65
N ASN A 456 -55.44 -19.53 4.75
CA ASN A 456 -55.84 -18.94 6.03
C ASN A 456 -57.20 -19.47 6.54
N ALA A 457 -58.09 -19.96 5.65
CA ALA A 457 -59.41 -20.47 6.04
C ALA A 457 -59.38 -21.81 6.81
N PHE A 458 -58.25 -22.54 6.78
CA PHE A 458 -58.09 -23.81 7.50
C PHE A 458 -57.08 -23.73 8.66
N THR A 459 -56.67 -22.53 9.05
CA THR A 459 -55.77 -22.31 10.20
C THR A 459 -56.32 -21.19 11.06
N GLU A 460 -56.79 -21.55 12.26
CA GLU A 460 -57.07 -20.61 13.34
C GLU A 460 -55.78 -20.34 14.13
N ARG A 461 -55.68 -19.18 14.78
CA ARG A 461 -54.46 -18.68 15.39
C ARG A 461 -54.23 -19.23 16.79
#